data_AF-A0A5J4TIN7-F1
#
_entry.id   AF-A0A5J4TIN7-F1
#
_cell.length_a   1.000
_cell.length_b   1.000
_cell.length_c   1.000
_cell.angle_alpha   90.00
_cell.angle_beta   90.00
_cell.angle_gamma   90.00
#
_symmetry.space_group_name_H-M   'P 1'
#
loop_
_entity.id
_entity.type
_entity.pdbx_description
1 polymer ?
#
loop_
_entity_poly.entity_id
_entity_poly.type
_entity_poly.pdbx_seq_one_letter_code
_entity_poly.pdbx_strand_id
1 'polypeptide(L)'
;MGDNVGLSINGDSSIIKFNGNELVNVGTEQTITGKKTFAGVTCGAFQINPTATSFDDGLRISRTEESTGSSAIFLGCSRTSNTGVIAGQWSIFTPPSNYVNNPLGFVIVLASEASDNTRGLRISADGNTLTFNGSVIAGTGATTGASNGSVNYSAGNPILWGVNSTDPIGGFYSNGSNICWRAHPLTQGSVPP
;
A
#
# COMPACT_ATOMS: atom_id res chain seq x y z
N MET A 1 -33.52 -13.29 51.57
CA MET A 1 -32.71 -13.45 50.35
C MET A 1 -32.05 -12.11 50.12
N GLY A 2 -30.77 -11.98 50.47
CA GLY A 2 -30.06 -10.73 50.26
C GLY A 2 -29.66 -10.64 48.80
N ASP A 3 -30.02 -9.56 48.12
CA ASP A 3 -29.49 -9.27 46.80
C ASP A 3 -27.97 -9.15 46.94
N ASN A 4 -27.23 -10.00 46.24
CA ASN A 4 -25.77 -9.97 46.27
C ASN A 4 -25.30 -8.67 45.60
N VAL A 5 -25.09 -7.64 46.41
CA VAL A 5 -24.38 -6.42 46.02
C VAL A 5 -22.88 -6.73 46.16
N GLY A 6 -22.17 -6.88 45.04
CA GLY A 6 -20.74 -7.19 45.03
C GLY A 6 -20.33 -8.31 44.07
N LEU A 7 -19.05 -8.70 44.18
CA LEU A 7 -18.44 -9.77 43.40
C LEU A 7 -18.75 -11.13 44.02
N SER A 8 -19.21 -12.09 43.22
CA SER A 8 -19.45 -13.47 43.65
C SER A 8 -18.89 -14.46 42.63
N ILE A 9 -18.40 -15.60 43.11
CA ILE A 9 -17.87 -16.70 42.31
C ILE A 9 -18.64 -17.96 42.72
N ASN A 10 -19.09 -18.76 41.74
CA ASN A 10 -19.80 -19.99 42.03
C ASN A 10 -18.87 -21.10 42.54
N GLY A 11 -19.44 -22.19 43.09
CA GLY A 11 -18.67 -23.19 43.84
C GLY A 11 -17.64 -23.98 43.03
N ASP A 12 -17.81 -24.10 41.72
CA ASP A 12 -16.87 -24.71 40.78
C ASP A 12 -15.98 -23.67 40.08
N SER A 13 -16.12 -22.38 40.43
CA SER A 13 -15.40 -21.26 39.84
C SER A 13 -15.56 -21.07 38.33
N SER A 14 -16.61 -21.66 37.72
CA SER A 14 -16.89 -21.52 36.29
C SER A 14 -17.55 -20.18 35.93
N ILE A 15 -18.14 -19.48 36.92
CA ILE A 15 -18.92 -18.25 36.75
C ILE A 15 -18.52 -17.20 37.79
N ILE A 16 -18.22 -15.99 37.30
CA ILE A 16 -18.05 -14.79 38.12
C ILE A 16 -19.26 -13.87 37.88
N LYS A 17 -19.86 -13.33 38.95
CA LYS A 17 -20.98 -12.37 38.87
C LYS A 17 -20.69 -11.09 39.66
N PHE A 18 -21.14 -9.93 39.16
CA PHE A 18 -21.12 -8.66 39.90
C PHE A 18 -22.52 -8.05 39.97
N ASN A 19 -23.00 -7.76 41.17
CA ASN A 19 -24.38 -7.31 41.44
C ASN A 19 -25.44 -8.24 40.82
N GLY A 20 -25.21 -9.56 40.91
CA GLY A 20 -26.10 -10.58 40.36
C GLY A 20 -25.95 -10.86 38.85
N ASN A 21 -25.20 -10.05 38.11
CA ASN A 21 -25.00 -10.22 36.66
C ASN A 21 -23.75 -11.03 36.32
N GLU A 22 -23.83 -11.95 35.35
CA GLU A 22 -22.71 -12.78 34.86
C GLU A 22 -21.66 -11.93 34.12
N LEU A 23 -20.38 -12.08 34.52
CA LEU A 23 -19.25 -11.33 33.99
C LEU A 23 -18.34 -12.16 33.07
N VAL A 24 -18.15 -13.44 33.35
CA VAL A 24 -17.32 -14.39 32.56
C VAL A 24 -17.85 -15.81 32.73
N ASN A 25 -18.00 -16.54 31.63
CA ASN A 25 -18.27 -17.98 31.58
C ASN A 25 -17.18 -18.69 30.75
N VAL A 26 -16.47 -19.64 31.35
CA VAL A 26 -15.27 -20.25 30.74
C VAL A 26 -15.63 -21.36 29.73
N GLY A 27 -16.90 -21.78 29.67
CA GLY A 27 -17.35 -22.93 28.85
C GLY A 27 -17.94 -22.58 27.49
N THR A 28 -18.08 -21.29 27.13
CA THR A 28 -18.75 -20.86 25.89
C THR A 28 -18.07 -19.65 25.25
N GLU A 29 -18.37 -19.41 23.97
CA GLU A 29 -17.98 -18.17 23.29
C GLU A 29 -18.47 -16.95 24.08
N GLN A 30 -17.54 -16.09 24.46
CA GLN A 30 -17.84 -14.88 25.22
C GLN A 30 -18.06 -13.72 24.26
N THR A 31 -19.33 -13.43 23.95
CA THR A 31 -19.71 -12.22 23.22
C THR A 31 -19.78 -11.06 24.20
N ILE A 32 -18.90 -10.07 24.06
CA ILE A 32 -18.99 -8.87 24.89
C ILE A 32 -19.48 -7.69 24.04
N THR A 33 -20.74 -7.34 24.24
CA THR A 33 -21.40 -6.24 23.54
C THR A 33 -20.93 -4.89 24.11
N GLY A 34 -20.26 -4.05 23.30
CA GLY A 34 -19.80 -2.71 23.68
C GLY A 34 -18.41 -2.35 23.14
N LYS A 35 -18.04 -1.05 23.19
CA LYS A 35 -16.71 -0.57 22.76
C LYS A 35 -15.61 -1.22 23.58
N LYS A 36 -14.68 -1.92 22.93
CA LYS A 36 -13.49 -2.49 23.55
C LYS A 36 -12.27 -1.63 23.27
N THR A 37 -11.59 -1.24 24.34
CA THR A 37 -10.28 -0.57 24.27
C THR A 37 -9.25 -1.52 24.89
N PHE A 38 -8.45 -2.20 24.07
CA PHE A 38 -7.42 -3.14 24.52
C PHE A 38 -6.06 -2.44 24.72
N ALA A 39 -6.05 -1.34 25.48
CA ALA A 39 -4.82 -0.64 25.77
C ALA A 39 -3.84 -1.56 26.52
N GLY A 40 -2.63 -1.73 26.00
CA GLY A 40 -1.57 -2.50 26.67
C GLY A 40 -1.66 -4.03 26.53
N VAL A 41 -2.56 -4.58 25.70
CA VAL A 41 -2.61 -6.02 25.43
C VAL A 41 -1.79 -6.34 24.18
N THR A 42 -0.76 -7.18 24.31
CA THR A 42 -0.09 -7.77 23.14
C THR A 42 -0.95 -8.91 22.60
N CYS A 43 -1.77 -8.61 21.59
CA CYS A 43 -2.43 -9.65 20.80
C CYS A 43 -1.46 -10.21 19.75
N GLY A 44 -1.50 -11.53 19.54
CA GLY A 44 -0.76 -12.21 18.46
C GLY A 44 -1.41 -11.94 17.10
N ALA A 45 -1.95 -12.99 16.46
CA ALA A 45 -2.81 -12.80 15.28
C ALA A 45 -4.22 -12.36 15.73
N PHE A 46 -4.64 -11.15 15.37
CA PHE A 46 -6.00 -10.64 15.60
C PHE A 46 -6.77 -10.66 14.28
N GLN A 47 -7.84 -11.46 14.22
CA GLN A 47 -8.71 -11.55 13.04
C GLN A 47 -9.96 -10.70 13.29
N ILE A 48 -10.26 -9.75 12.39
CA ILE A 48 -11.45 -8.90 12.45
C ILE A 48 -12.44 -9.37 11.39
N ASN A 49 -13.64 -9.79 11.82
CA ASN A 49 -14.87 -10.00 11.03
C ASN A 49 -14.75 -10.80 9.71
N PRO A 50 -14.94 -12.14 9.75
CA PRO A 50 -15.02 -12.97 8.56
C PRO A 50 -16.48 -13.31 8.21
N THR A 51 -17.24 -12.42 7.56
CA THR A 51 -18.56 -12.81 7.03
C THR A 51 -18.85 -12.23 5.66
N ALA A 52 -19.46 -13.07 4.82
CA ALA A 52 -19.49 -12.95 3.37
C ALA A 52 -20.65 -12.10 2.83
N THR A 53 -20.43 -10.79 2.69
CA THR A 53 -21.15 -9.94 1.72
C THR A 53 -20.20 -8.93 1.07
N SER A 54 -20.51 -8.48 -0.14
CA SER A 54 -19.60 -7.66 -0.95
C SER A 54 -19.19 -6.37 -0.24
N PHE A 55 -17.87 -6.17 -0.08
CA PHE A 55 -17.22 -5.08 0.67
C PHE A 55 -17.26 -5.17 2.21
N ASP A 56 -17.69 -6.30 2.79
CA ASP A 56 -17.74 -6.54 4.25
C ASP A 56 -16.62 -7.46 4.80
N ASP A 57 -15.50 -7.62 4.10
CA ASP A 57 -14.39 -8.48 4.54
C ASP A 57 -13.36 -7.72 5.43
N GLY A 58 -13.09 -8.22 6.64
CA GLY A 58 -11.78 -8.06 7.29
C GLY A 58 -11.48 -6.77 8.09
N LEU A 59 -10.18 -6.43 8.17
CA LEU A 59 -9.62 -5.28 8.90
C LEU A 59 -10.00 -3.95 8.22
N ARG A 60 -10.92 -3.19 8.84
CA ARG A 60 -11.28 -1.82 8.41
C ARG A 60 -10.52 -0.77 9.23
N ILE A 61 -9.78 0.10 8.54
CA ILE A 61 -9.00 1.17 9.16
C ILE A 61 -9.66 2.50 8.80
N SER A 62 -10.34 3.09 9.77
CA SER A 62 -11.02 4.38 9.60
C SER A 62 -10.03 5.53 9.52
N ARG A 63 -10.49 6.65 8.95
CA ARG A 63 -9.78 7.92 9.03
C ARG A 63 -9.76 8.43 10.48
N THR A 64 -8.71 9.18 10.83
CA THR A 64 -8.57 9.82 12.15
C THR A 64 -9.61 10.91 12.38
N GLU A 65 -10.08 11.56 11.31
CA GLU A 65 -11.11 12.58 11.29
C GLU A 65 -12.11 12.23 10.18
N GLU A 66 -13.40 12.43 10.42
CA GLU A 66 -14.44 12.11 9.46
C GLU A 66 -14.18 12.86 8.13
N SER A 67 -14.18 12.10 7.03
CA SER A 67 -13.98 12.58 5.65
C SER A 67 -12.64 13.27 5.33
N THR A 68 -11.83 13.62 6.33
CA THR A 68 -10.67 14.51 6.15
C THR A 68 -9.37 13.99 6.74
N GLY A 69 -9.43 13.09 7.72
CA GLY A 69 -8.24 12.59 8.42
C GLY A 69 -7.47 11.54 7.62
N SER A 70 -6.29 11.15 8.10
CA SER A 70 -5.50 10.07 7.50
C SER A 70 -5.93 8.70 8.01
N SER A 71 -5.51 7.64 7.33
CA SER A 71 -5.58 6.26 7.83
C SER A 71 -4.31 5.52 7.42
N ALA A 72 -3.76 4.65 8.27
CA ALA A 72 -2.47 4.01 8.00
C ALA A 72 -2.36 2.61 8.60
N ILE A 73 -1.60 1.76 7.90
CA ILE A 73 -0.98 0.54 8.41
C ILE A 73 0.51 0.79 8.46
N PHE A 74 1.12 0.57 9.61
CA PHE A 74 2.57 0.58 9.75
C PHE A 74 3.09 -0.85 9.89
N LEU A 75 4.09 -1.21 9.09
CA LEU A 75 4.74 -2.52 9.09
C LEU A 75 6.19 -2.39 9.55
N GLY A 76 6.69 -3.38 10.29
CA GLY A 76 8.05 -3.31 10.84
C GLY A 76 8.17 -2.27 11.96
N CYS A 77 7.15 -2.15 12.82
CA CYS A 77 7.17 -1.26 13.98
C CYS A 77 8.05 -1.79 15.12
N SER A 78 8.38 -0.92 16.08
CA SER A 78 9.05 -1.33 17.31
C SER A 78 8.13 -2.22 18.16
N ARG A 79 8.69 -3.25 18.79
CA ARG A 79 7.95 -4.11 19.73
C ARG A 79 7.55 -3.36 21.01
N THR A 80 8.34 -2.37 21.41
CA THR A 80 8.22 -1.71 22.71
C THR A 80 7.91 -0.21 22.63
N SER A 81 8.13 0.42 21.47
CA SER A 81 7.75 1.81 21.24
C SER A 81 6.51 1.91 20.35
N ASN A 82 5.55 2.72 20.77
CA ASN A 82 4.38 3.10 19.98
C ASN A 82 4.51 4.52 19.40
N THR A 83 5.65 5.19 19.58
CA THR A 83 5.93 6.51 19.04
C THR A 83 7.24 6.53 18.26
N GLY A 84 7.35 7.52 17.37
CA GLY A 84 8.51 7.70 16.51
C GLY A 84 8.49 6.81 15.27
N VAL A 85 9.35 7.17 14.32
CA VAL A 85 9.63 6.37 13.13
C VAL A 85 10.89 5.55 13.39
N ILE A 86 10.88 4.27 13.01
CA ILE A 86 12.07 3.42 13.08
C ILE A 86 12.57 3.05 11.69
N ALA A 87 13.88 2.79 11.57
CA ALA A 87 14.49 2.40 10.31
C ALA A 87 13.85 1.11 9.77
N GLY A 88 13.51 1.11 8.49
CA GLY A 88 12.87 -0.03 7.82
C GLY A 88 11.37 -0.18 8.10
N GLN A 89 10.75 0.74 8.85
CA GLN A 89 9.30 0.77 9.02
C GLN A 89 8.65 1.26 7.72
N TRP A 90 7.64 0.53 7.25
CA TRP A 90 6.83 0.90 6.10
C TRP A 90 5.49 1.49 6.54
N SER A 91 5.00 2.46 5.77
CA SER A 91 3.68 3.04 5.90
C SER A 91 2.87 2.73 4.64
N ILE A 92 1.68 2.17 4.85
CA ILE A 92 0.64 1.99 3.82
C ILE A 92 -0.52 2.86 4.27
N PHE A 93 -0.72 4.01 3.64
CA PHE A 93 -1.61 5.03 4.20
C PHE A 93 -2.38 5.83 3.17
N THR A 94 -3.49 6.41 3.63
CA THR A 94 -4.19 7.49 2.94
C THR A 94 -3.89 8.81 3.65
N PRO A 95 -3.35 9.83 2.94
CA PRO A 95 -3.14 11.14 3.54
C PRO A 95 -4.47 11.83 3.86
N PRO A 96 -4.46 12.84 4.76
CA PRO A 96 -5.63 13.67 4.99
C PRO A 96 -5.99 14.52 3.76
N SER A 97 -7.19 15.08 3.72
CA SER A 97 -7.67 15.88 2.58
C SER A 97 -6.87 17.16 2.34
N ASN A 98 -6.30 17.73 3.40
CA ASN A 98 -5.49 18.94 3.34
C ASN A 98 -4.01 18.67 3.04
N TYR A 99 -3.64 17.44 2.72
CA TYR A 99 -2.25 17.10 2.44
C TYR A 99 -1.83 17.61 1.06
N VAL A 100 -0.64 18.23 0.98
CA VAL A 100 -0.16 18.82 -0.27
C VAL A 100 0.18 17.74 -1.31
N ASN A 101 0.73 16.61 -0.86
CA ASN A 101 1.28 15.58 -1.73
C ASN A 101 0.35 14.37 -1.81
N ASN A 102 -0.50 14.33 -2.84
CA ASN A 102 -1.47 13.26 -3.08
C ASN A 102 -2.60 13.20 -2.01
N PRO A 103 -3.36 14.29 -1.78
CA PRO A 103 -4.45 14.32 -0.80
C PRO A 103 -5.46 13.21 -1.08
N LEU A 104 -5.95 12.53 -0.04
CA LEU A 104 -6.91 11.41 -0.12
C LEU A 104 -6.48 10.22 -1.00
N GLY A 105 -5.29 10.23 -1.60
CA GLY A 105 -4.77 9.12 -2.38
C GLY A 105 -4.29 7.96 -1.51
N PHE A 106 -3.66 6.98 -2.16
CA PHE A 106 -3.08 5.80 -1.50
C PHE A 106 -1.56 5.79 -1.69
N VAL A 107 -0.82 5.57 -0.60
CA VAL A 107 0.65 5.68 -0.59
C VAL A 107 1.27 4.48 0.13
N ILE A 108 2.28 3.87 -0.49
CA ILE A 108 3.17 2.88 0.14
C ILE A 108 4.60 3.40 0.10
N VAL A 109 5.20 3.60 1.25
CA VAL A 109 6.51 4.26 1.38
C VAL A 109 7.17 3.94 2.72
N LEU A 110 8.48 4.12 2.86
CA LEU A 110 9.11 4.12 4.17
C LEU A 110 8.49 5.21 5.04
N ALA A 111 8.20 4.90 6.31
CA ALA A 111 7.52 5.83 7.21
C ALA A 111 8.28 7.15 7.39
N SER A 112 9.62 7.13 7.30
CA SER A 112 10.49 8.31 7.36
C SER A 112 10.38 9.21 6.12
N GLU A 113 9.83 8.69 5.03
CA GLU A 113 9.73 9.35 3.72
C GLU A 113 8.27 9.67 3.37
N ALA A 114 7.32 9.53 4.30
CA ALA A 114 5.89 9.70 4.03
C ALA A 114 5.52 11.05 3.41
N SER A 115 6.30 12.09 3.74
CA SER A 115 6.13 13.45 3.22
C SER A 115 6.81 13.74 1.89
N ASP A 116 7.65 12.84 1.38
CA ASP A 116 8.41 13.03 0.16
C ASP A 116 7.67 12.47 -1.07
N ASN A 117 7.19 13.36 -1.94
CA ASN A 117 6.46 12.98 -3.15
C ASN A 117 7.30 12.34 -4.25
N THR A 118 8.63 12.28 -4.06
CA THR A 118 9.59 11.61 -4.94
C THR A 118 9.94 10.21 -4.47
N ARG A 119 9.20 9.68 -3.48
CA ARG A 119 9.40 8.34 -2.91
C ARG A 119 8.13 7.50 -2.95
N GLY A 120 8.33 6.19 -2.95
CA GLY A 120 7.28 5.18 -2.80
C GLY A 120 6.39 4.97 -4.02
N LEU A 121 5.36 4.16 -3.81
CA LEU A 121 4.25 3.91 -4.74
C LEU A 121 3.08 4.79 -4.34
N ARG A 122 2.46 5.48 -5.31
CA ARG A 122 1.35 6.40 -5.07
C ARG A 122 0.23 6.15 -6.08
N ILE A 123 -1.00 6.10 -5.61
CA ILE A 123 -2.22 6.14 -6.45
C ILE A 123 -2.96 7.42 -6.11
N SER A 124 -3.39 8.17 -7.13
CA SER A 124 -4.18 9.39 -6.96
C SER A 124 -5.56 9.11 -6.34
N ALA A 125 -6.16 10.12 -5.72
CA ALA A 125 -7.47 9.98 -5.08
C ALA A 125 -8.60 9.57 -6.03
N ASP A 126 -8.50 9.96 -7.30
CA ASP A 126 -9.43 9.57 -8.36
C ASP A 126 -9.12 8.17 -8.96
N GLY A 127 -8.04 7.53 -8.52
CA GLY A 127 -7.60 6.22 -9.01
C GLY A 127 -6.97 6.21 -10.41
N ASN A 128 -6.85 7.37 -11.07
CA ASN A 128 -6.43 7.44 -12.48
C ASN A 128 -4.91 7.43 -12.68
N THR A 129 -4.14 7.84 -11.67
CA THR A 129 -2.67 7.95 -11.75
C THR A 129 -2.01 6.99 -10.77
N LEU A 130 -1.17 6.10 -11.29
CA LEU A 130 -0.26 5.25 -10.51
C LEU A 130 1.18 5.69 -10.77
N THR A 131 1.88 6.11 -9.72
CA THR A 131 3.27 6.58 -9.78
C THR A 131 4.18 5.69 -8.94
N PHE A 132 5.30 5.27 -9.52
CA PHE A 132 6.42 4.65 -8.82
C PHE A 132 7.57 5.65 -8.79
N ASN A 133 7.79 6.29 -7.65
CA ASN A 133 8.87 7.26 -7.53
C ASN A 133 10.17 6.54 -7.16
N GLY A 134 10.94 6.20 -8.19
CA GLY A 134 12.19 5.45 -8.11
C GLY A 134 12.58 4.87 -9.48
N SER A 135 13.45 3.86 -9.48
CA SER A 135 13.76 3.11 -10.70
C SER A 135 12.77 1.96 -10.87
N VAL A 136 11.94 2.03 -11.91
CA VAL A 136 11.10 0.91 -12.34
C VAL A 136 11.99 -0.02 -13.17
N ILE A 137 12.30 -1.22 -12.65
CA ILE A 137 12.76 -2.32 -13.50
C ILE A 137 11.53 -2.87 -14.20
N ALA A 138 11.18 -2.26 -15.32
CA ALA A 138 10.12 -2.75 -16.19
C ALA A 138 10.53 -4.14 -16.68
N GLY A 139 9.72 -5.17 -16.38
CA GLY A 139 9.90 -6.49 -16.98
C GLY A 139 9.81 -6.41 -18.51
N THR A 140 10.34 -7.43 -19.20
CA THR A 140 10.27 -7.54 -20.67
C THR A 140 8.84 -7.29 -21.17
N GLY A 141 8.64 -6.21 -21.94
CA GLY A 141 7.35 -5.86 -22.55
C GLY A 141 6.55 -4.73 -21.90
N ALA A 142 7.01 -4.12 -20.80
CA ALA A 142 6.35 -2.94 -20.25
C ALA A 142 6.73 -1.66 -21.02
N THR A 143 5.79 -1.13 -21.81
CA THR A 143 5.83 0.21 -22.39
C THR A 143 5.37 1.23 -21.35
N THR A 144 6.30 1.96 -20.75
CA THR A 144 5.93 3.26 -20.16
C THR A 144 5.67 4.20 -21.34
N GLY A 145 4.42 4.61 -21.52
CA GLY A 145 4.07 5.69 -22.44
C GLY A 145 4.95 6.89 -22.10
N ALA A 146 5.79 7.27 -23.04
CA ALA A 146 6.90 8.19 -22.81
C ALA A 146 6.47 9.50 -22.15
N SER A 147 7.37 10.08 -21.35
CA SER A 147 7.50 11.53 -21.20
C SER A 147 8.94 11.97 -21.55
N ASN A 148 9.48 11.38 -22.63
CA ASN A 148 10.89 11.35 -23.09
C ASN A 148 11.76 10.17 -22.57
N GLY A 149 11.41 8.97 -23.01
CA GLY A 149 12.35 7.84 -23.12
C GLY A 149 12.08 6.70 -22.15
N SER A 150 11.60 5.57 -22.67
CA SER A 150 11.68 4.29 -21.99
C SER A 150 12.91 3.55 -22.52
N VAL A 151 13.87 3.28 -21.64
CA VAL A 151 15.04 2.44 -21.94
C VAL A 151 14.69 1.04 -21.47
N ASN A 152 14.55 0.09 -22.40
CA ASN A 152 14.52 -1.33 -22.05
C ASN A 152 15.81 -2.01 -22.51
N TYR A 153 16.52 -2.49 -21.49
CA TYR A 153 17.75 -3.25 -21.53
C TYR A 153 17.56 -4.57 -22.28
N SER A 154 18.37 -4.82 -23.30
CA SER A 154 18.96 -6.15 -23.47
C SER A 154 20.39 -6.05 -22.96
N ALA A 155 20.80 -6.97 -22.09
CA ALA A 155 22.21 -7.18 -21.87
C ALA A 155 22.80 -7.69 -23.21
N GLY A 156 23.30 -6.76 -24.03
CA GLY A 156 23.94 -7.05 -25.31
C GLY A 156 23.29 -6.49 -26.59
N ASN A 157 22.71 -5.27 -26.57
CA ASN A 157 22.31 -4.43 -27.72
C ASN A 157 20.80 -4.38 -28.04
N PRO A 158 20.07 -3.34 -27.59
CA PRO A 158 18.75 -3.03 -28.11
C PRO A 158 18.81 -1.79 -29.03
N ILE A 159 18.30 -1.94 -30.26
CA ILE A 159 18.00 -0.84 -31.18
C ILE A 159 16.65 -0.24 -30.73
N LEU A 160 16.63 1.07 -30.50
CA LEU A 160 15.43 1.78 -30.05
C LEU A 160 14.41 1.87 -31.20
N TRP A 161 13.31 1.15 -31.08
CA TRP A 161 12.14 1.24 -31.96
C TRP A 161 11.08 2.19 -31.37
N GLY A 162 10.50 3.06 -32.20
CA GLY A 162 9.24 3.74 -31.88
C GLY A 162 9.27 5.26 -31.66
N VAL A 163 10.40 5.96 -31.86
CA VAL A 163 10.41 7.43 -31.91
C VAL A 163 11.02 7.90 -33.23
N ASN A 164 10.21 8.56 -34.06
CA ASN A 164 10.72 9.31 -35.21
C ASN A 164 11.59 10.45 -34.68
N SER A 165 12.91 10.27 -34.69
CA SER A 165 13.84 11.37 -34.48
C SER A 165 14.08 12.04 -35.82
N THR A 166 13.66 13.30 -35.98
CA THR A 166 14.04 14.13 -37.13
C THR A 166 15.36 14.87 -36.90
N ASP A 167 15.99 14.70 -35.73
CA ASP A 167 17.29 15.27 -35.41
C ASP A 167 18.40 14.48 -36.13
N PRO A 168 19.11 15.09 -37.10
CA PRO A 168 20.17 14.42 -37.85
C PRO A 168 21.48 14.28 -37.05
N ILE A 169 21.57 14.85 -35.84
CA ILE A 169 22.79 14.94 -35.05
C ILE A 169 22.78 13.90 -33.93
N GLY A 170 22.95 12.63 -34.29
CA GLY A 170 23.31 11.58 -33.33
C GLY A 170 22.66 10.22 -33.57
N GLY A 171 23.50 9.21 -33.82
CA GLY A 171 23.12 7.80 -33.68
C GLY A 171 22.27 7.18 -34.79
N PHE A 172 21.79 5.97 -34.51
CA PHE A 172 20.83 5.22 -35.33
C PHE A 172 19.40 5.68 -34.97
N TYR A 173 18.57 5.95 -35.97
CA TYR A 173 17.17 6.33 -35.78
C TYR A 173 16.29 5.82 -36.92
N SER A 174 14.97 5.76 -36.74
CA SER A 174 14.02 5.58 -37.84
C SER A 174 13.33 6.91 -38.17
N ASN A 175 13.12 7.19 -39.45
CA ASN A 175 12.37 8.37 -39.91
C ASN A 175 10.97 8.03 -40.45
N GLY A 176 10.46 6.86 -40.08
CA GLY A 176 9.18 6.31 -40.55
C GLY A 176 9.27 5.49 -41.83
N SER A 177 10.28 5.72 -42.68
CA SER A 177 10.48 4.98 -43.94
C SER A 177 11.81 4.23 -44.01
N ASN A 178 12.86 4.73 -43.36
CA ASN A 178 14.19 4.15 -43.36
C ASN A 178 14.77 4.07 -41.95
N ILE A 179 15.72 3.16 -41.76
CA ILE A 179 16.67 3.19 -40.65
C ILE A 179 17.85 4.05 -41.11
N CYS A 180 18.25 5.04 -40.33
CA CYS A 180 19.29 6.01 -40.67
C CYS A 180 20.40 6.03 -39.62
N TRP A 181 21.63 6.38 -40.02
CA TRP A 181 22.73 6.78 -39.14
C TRP A 181 23.20 8.18 -39.51
N ARG A 182 23.17 9.14 -38.56
CA ARG A 182 23.62 10.54 -38.80
C ARG A 182 23.14 11.10 -40.15
N ALA A 183 21.82 11.12 -40.37
CA ALA A 183 21.15 11.54 -41.61
C ALA A 183 21.28 10.63 -42.85
N HIS A 184 22.01 9.52 -42.79
CA HIS A 184 22.23 8.63 -43.94
C HIS A 184 21.35 7.38 -43.83
N PRO A 185 20.48 7.09 -44.82
CA PRO A 185 19.74 5.83 -44.86
C PRO A 185 20.70 4.64 -44.90
N LEU A 186 20.44 3.64 -44.07
CA LEU A 186 21.13 2.36 -44.09
C LEU A 186 20.38 1.42 -45.02
N THR A 187 21.07 0.92 -46.04
CA THR A 187 20.52 -0.07 -46.95
C THR A 187 20.57 -1.45 -46.29
N GLN A 188 19.43 -2.10 -46.13
CA GLN A 188 19.38 -3.50 -45.73
C GLN A 188 19.64 -4.38 -46.96
N GLY A 189 20.62 -5.28 -46.89
CA GLY A 189 20.79 -6.32 -47.90
C GLY A 189 19.65 -7.34 -47.79
N SER A 190 19.09 -7.78 -48.92
CA SER A 190 18.18 -8.93 -48.90
C SER A 190 19.00 -10.20 -48.66
N VAL A 191 18.67 -10.93 -47.60
CA VAL A 191 19.14 -12.31 -47.44
C VAL A 191 18.08 -13.19 -48.11
N PRO A 192 18.42 -13.96 -49.16
CA PRO A 192 17.48 -14.92 -49.75
C PRO A 192 17.00 -15.93 -48.70
N PRO A 193 15.74 -16.39 -48.77
CA PRO A 193 15.14 -17.29 -47.79
C PRO A 193 15.87 -18.65 -47.70
#